data_AF-A0A7R9UWU5-F1
#
_entry.id   AF-A0A7R9UWU5-F1
#
_cell.length_a   1.000
_cell.length_b   1.000
_cell.length_c   1.000
_cell.angle_alpha   90.00
_cell.angle_beta   90.00
_cell.angle_gamma   90.00
#
_symmetry.space_group_name_H-M   'P 1'
#
loop_
_entity.id
_entity.type
_entity.pdbx_description
1 polymer ?
#
loop_
_entity_poly.entity_id
_entity_poly.type
_entity_poly.pdbx_seq_one_letter_code
_entity_poly.pdbx_strand_id
1 'polypeptide(L)'
;ARGASALEWAACMADPCALLLCLLCSKLLPLLHMLHGHRLAKRADGVADVVAEIVPLVLLPLEQPSPPHGAARMRPRMALRLLCALIEDKSTVRAWRKPVSRLFGASRFFEMSGGMLQLWARVINALSSLETPKGAVAALLSGRDAEALSLFAGKQAEATSAALLLKRLSFLLYAGERDQYVGALQGLIFEKLVSSLKYSSTYAHVVQAEVLFCVRVLAIRVSPRHLHALWPIALAELKRIFAQPDEILPSLVLAAFLLLDTLLTFLPDEFGFSAWMFV
;
A
#
# COMPACT_ATOMS: atom_id res chain seq x y z
N ALA A 1 11.80 -21.01 8.55
CA ALA A 1 12.89 -21.24 7.58
C ALA A 1 12.40 -22.13 6.43
N ARG A 2 11.74 -21.56 5.41
CA ARG A 2 11.58 -22.14 4.06
C ARG A 2 11.35 -20.96 3.11
N GLY A 3 12.18 -20.81 2.08
CA GLY A 3 11.89 -19.88 0.97
C GLY A 3 12.94 -18.81 0.62
N ALA A 4 14.22 -18.99 0.95
CA ALA A 4 15.27 -18.26 0.25
C ALA A 4 15.91 -19.21 -0.77
N SER A 5 15.83 -18.90 -2.06
CA SER A 5 16.46 -19.70 -3.12
C SER A 5 17.98 -19.71 -2.93
N ALA A 6 18.69 -20.74 -3.40
CA ALA A 6 20.15 -20.82 -3.30
C ALA A 6 20.87 -19.58 -3.89
N LEU A 7 20.24 -18.93 -4.87
CA LEU A 7 20.65 -17.65 -5.46
C LEU A 7 20.52 -16.47 -4.48
N GLU A 8 19.47 -16.42 -3.66
CA GLU A 8 19.32 -15.41 -2.60
C GLU A 8 20.44 -15.55 -1.56
N TRP A 9 20.86 -16.77 -1.20
CA TRP A 9 21.98 -16.97 -0.28
C TRP A 9 23.33 -16.55 -0.86
N ALA A 10 23.61 -16.90 -2.13
CA ALA A 10 24.84 -16.51 -2.82
C ALA A 10 24.98 -14.99 -2.93
N ALA A 11 23.87 -14.27 -3.16
CA ALA A 11 23.86 -12.81 -3.20
C ALA A 11 23.88 -12.16 -1.81
N CYS A 12 23.30 -12.78 -0.76
CA CYS A 12 23.47 -12.35 0.64
C CYS A 12 24.95 -12.42 1.04
N MET A 13 25.73 -13.40 0.53
CA MET A 13 27.17 -13.52 0.82
C MET A 13 28.04 -12.39 0.26
N ALA A 14 27.56 -11.66 -0.75
CA ALA A 14 28.30 -10.55 -1.36
C ALA A 14 28.10 -9.20 -0.63
N ASP A 15 27.14 -9.10 0.30
CA ASP A 15 26.85 -7.88 1.05
C ASP A 15 26.77 -8.21 2.57
N PRO A 16 27.79 -7.81 3.38
CA PRO A 16 27.85 -8.17 4.80
C PRO A 16 26.68 -7.62 5.61
N CYS A 17 26.08 -6.49 5.21
CA CYS A 17 24.88 -5.95 5.86
C CYS A 17 23.64 -6.80 5.54
N ALA A 18 23.52 -7.31 4.31
CA ALA A 18 22.45 -8.23 3.96
C ALA A 18 22.61 -9.56 4.71
N LEU A 19 23.83 -10.09 4.80
CA LEU A 19 24.18 -11.29 5.56
C LEU A 19 23.85 -11.15 7.05
N LEU A 20 24.16 -10.01 7.66
CA LEU A 20 23.80 -9.71 9.05
C LEU A 20 22.27 -9.71 9.24
N LEU A 21 21.51 -9.08 8.35
CA LEU A 21 20.03 -9.12 8.40
C LEU A 21 19.47 -10.52 8.16
N CYS A 22 20.07 -11.29 7.25
CA CYS A 22 19.79 -12.71 6.99
C CYS A 22 20.00 -13.54 8.29
N LEU A 23 21.12 -13.31 9.00
CA LEU A 23 21.45 -13.98 10.26
C LEU A 23 20.54 -13.56 11.41
N LEU A 24 20.27 -12.26 11.57
CA LEU A 24 19.33 -11.72 12.55
C LEU A 24 17.92 -12.29 12.33
N CYS A 25 17.42 -12.32 11.09
CA CYS A 25 16.17 -13.02 10.76
C CYS A 25 16.16 -14.48 11.24
N SER A 26 17.24 -15.21 10.98
CA SER A 26 17.30 -16.66 11.25
C SER A 26 17.53 -17.02 12.72
N LYS A 27 18.19 -16.14 13.50
CA LYS A 27 18.62 -16.40 14.87
C LYS A 27 17.83 -15.61 15.91
N LEU A 28 17.48 -14.36 15.62
CA LEU A 28 16.83 -13.46 16.58
C LEU A 28 15.34 -13.82 16.75
N LEU A 29 14.67 -14.29 15.69
CA LEU A 29 13.27 -14.69 15.76
C LEU A 29 13.02 -15.96 16.60
N PRO A 30 13.80 -17.05 16.47
CA PRO A 30 13.70 -18.20 17.39
C PRO A 30 14.07 -17.85 18.82
N LEU A 31 15.05 -16.97 19.03
CA LEU A 31 15.46 -16.52 20.37
C LEU A 31 14.37 -15.67 21.03
N LEU A 32 13.72 -14.77 20.29
CA LEU A 32 12.55 -14.03 20.75
C LEU A 32 11.39 -14.96 21.14
N HIS A 33 11.10 -15.97 20.32
CA HIS A 33 10.07 -16.97 20.63
C HIS A 33 10.44 -17.86 21.83
N MET A 34 11.71 -18.26 21.97
CA MET A 34 12.21 -19.03 23.11
C MET A 34 12.18 -18.22 24.42
N LEU A 35 12.56 -16.95 24.37
CA LEU A 35 12.47 -16.02 25.50
C LEU A 35 11.01 -15.77 25.94
N HIS A 36 10.07 -15.78 25.00
CA HIS A 36 8.63 -15.74 25.30
C HIS A 36 8.12 -17.03 25.96
N GLY A 37 8.57 -18.20 25.51
CA GLY A 37 8.14 -19.50 26.03
C GLY A 37 8.64 -19.83 27.45
N HIS A 38 9.80 -19.29 27.84
CA HIS A 38 10.39 -19.50 29.16
C HIS A 38 10.45 -18.19 29.98
N ARG A 39 9.41 -17.94 30.79
CA ARG A 39 9.45 -17.06 31.99
C ARG A 39 9.57 -15.53 31.78
N LEU A 40 9.10 -14.94 30.68
CA LEU A 40 9.08 -13.47 30.51
C LEU A 40 7.71 -12.84 30.27
N ALA A 41 6.59 -13.54 30.52
CA ALA A 41 5.26 -12.89 30.53
C ALA A 41 5.15 -11.71 31.53
N LYS A 42 6.07 -11.58 32.49
CA LYS A 42 6.22 -10.42 33.41
C LYS A 42 7.15 -9.30 32.93
N ARG A 43 7.81 -9.44 31.77
CA ARG A 43 8.76 -8.46 31.18
C ARG A 43 8.52 -8.27 29.67
N ALA A 44 7.25 -8.25 29.25
CA ALA A 44 6.87 -7.95 27.86
C ALA A 44 7.46 -6.61 27.38
N ASP A 45 7.66 -5.65 28.28
CA ASP A 45 8.27 -4.35 27.98
C ASP A 45 9.71 -4.49 27.45
N GLY A 46 10.53 -5.40 28.00
CA GLY A 46 11.93 -5.52 27.58
C GLY A 46 12.11 -6.03 26.15
N VAL A 47 11.15 -6.81 25.64
CA VAL A 47 11.17 -7.23 24.22
C VAL A 47 10.77 -6.07 23.32
N ALA A 48 9.72 -5.34 23.68
CA ALA A 48 9.30 -4.15 22.93
C ALA A 48 10.43 -3.10 22.88
N ASP A 49 11.19 -2.94 23.96
CA ASP A 49 12.33 -2.01 24.04
C ASP A 49 13.47 -2.44 23.12
N VAL A 50 13.84 -3.73 23.12
CA VAL A 50 14.87 -4.26 22.19
C VAL A 50 14.40 -4.12 20.74
N VAL A 51 13.12 -4.37 20.46
CA VAL A 51 12.57 -4.19 19.12
C VAL A 51 12.52 -2.71 18.74
N ALA A 52 12.30 -1.80 19.69
CA ALA A 52 12.33 -0.36 19.44
C ALA A 52 13.72 0.15 19.03
N GLU A 53 14.78 -0.47 19.53
CA GLU A 53 16.17 -0.21 19.09
C GLU A 53 16.45 -0.79 17.69
N ILE A 54 15.89 -1.96 17.38
CA ILE A 54 16.15 -2.66 16.11
C ILE A 54 15.33 -2.06 14.95
N VAL A 55 14.07 -1.67 15.18
CA VAL A 55 13.15 -1.21 14.13
C VAL A 55 13.72 -0.05 13.30
N PRO A 56 14.30 1.02 13.87
CA PRO A 56 14.91 2.09 13.09
C PRO A 56 16.01 1.60 12.14
N LEU A 57 16.84 0.66 12.59
CA LEU A 57 17.91 0.06 11.78
C LEU A 57 17.33 -0.78 10.63
N VAL A 58 16.19 -1.44 10.86
CA VAL A 58 15.47 -2.20 9.83
C VAL A 58 14.74 -1.29 8.84
N LEU A 59 14.28 -0.12 9.27
CA LEU A 59 13.58 0.82 8.39
C LEU A 59 14.53 1.62 7.50
N LEU A 60 15.77 1.86 7.93
CA LEU A 60 16.74 2.69 7.20
C LEU A 60 17.01 2.21 5.75
N PRO A 61 17.18 0.90 5.46
CA PRO A 61 17.26 0.40 4.08
C PRO A 61 15.97 0.58 3.27
N LEU A 62 14.81 0.71 3.92
CA LEU A 62 13.49 0.86 3.29
C LEU A 62 13.18 2.32 2.93
N GLU A 63 13.80 3.28 3.62
CA GLU A 63 13.69 4.72 3.33
C GLU A 63 14.53 5.15 2.12
N GLN A 64 15.56 4.38 1.78
CA GLN A 64 16.47 4.68 0.68
C GLN A 64 15.86 4.26 -0.68
N PRO A 65 16.18 4.99 -1.78
CA PRO A 65 15.78 4.58 -3.12
C PRO A 65 16.25 3.15 -3.40
N SER A 66 15.39 2.36 -4.04
CA SER A 66 15.76 1.00 -4.40
C SER A 66 16.96 1.05 -5.37
N PRO A 67 18.10 0.42 -5.05
CA PRO A 67 19.27 0.46 -5.91
C PRO A 67 18.98 -0.28 -7.23
N PRO A 68 19.47 0.23 -8.37
CA PRO A 68 19.06 -0.25 -9.68
C PRO A 68 19.52 -1.69 -9.98
N HIS A 69 20.70 -2.11 -9.47
CA HIS A 69 21.27 -3.44 -9.72
C HIS A 69 22.10 -3.97 -8.54
N GLY A 70 22.28 -5.28 -8.46
CA GLY A 70 23.25 -5.95 -7.56
C GLY A 70 22.72 -6.36 -6.18
N ALA A 71 23.63 -6.85 -5.33
CA ALA A 71 23.35 -7.34 -3.97
C ALA A 71 22.67 -6.30 -3.07
N ALA A 72 22.85 -5.01 -3.37
CA ALA A 72 22.20 -3.90 -2.69
C ALA A 72 20.66 -3.97 -2.74
N ARG A 73 20.06 -4.60 -3.76
CA ARG A 73 18.59 -4.79 -3.87
C ARG A 73 18.05 -5.79 -2.82
N MET A 74 18.93 -6.64 -2.27
CA MET A 74 18.55 -7.59 -1.23
C MET A 74 18.38 -6.94 0.14
N ARG A 75 19.13 -5.88 0.44
CA ARG A 75 19.07 -5.17 1.73
C ARG A 75 17.64 -4.76 2.13
N PRO A 76 16.87 -3.99 1.32
CA PRO A 76 15.50 -3.64 1.67
C PRO A 76 14.58 -4.86 1.75
N ARG A 77 14.78 -5.87 0.89
CA ARG A 77 13.97 -7.09 0.92
C ARG A 77 14.19 -7.90 2.20
N MET A 78 15.43 -8.02 2.69
CA MET A 78 15.74 -8.72 3.94
C MET A 78 15.26 -7.93 5.16
N ALA A 79 15.45 -6.61 5.15
CA ALA A 79 14.93 -5.72 6.16
C ALA A 79 13.41 -5.86 6.29
N LEU A 80 12.68 -5.86 5.17
CA LEU A 80 11.23 -6.03 5.17
C LEU A 80 10.79 -7.43 5.66
N ARG A 81 11.54 -8.49 5.34
CA ARG A 81 11.28 -9.84 5.88
C ARG A 81 11.46 -9.87 7.40
N LEU A 82 12.50 -9.21 7.91
CA LEU A 82 12.72 -9.06 9.36
C LEU A 82 11.58 -8.29 10.01
N LEU A 83 11.16 -7.18 9.40
CA LEU A 83 10.03 -6.39 9.87
C LEU A 83 8.74 -7.21 9.93
N CYS A 84 8.43 -8.01 8.89
CA CYS A 84 7.27 -8.90 8.90
C CYS A 84 7.31 -9.85 10.12
N ALA A 85 8.48 -10.43 10.40
CA ALA A 85 8.64 -11.36 11.51
C ALA A 85 8.51 -10.67 12.89
N LEU A 86 8.95 -9.42 13.01
CA LEU A 86 8.77 -8.63 14.24
C LEU A 86 7.29 -8.26 14.47
N ILE A 87 6.58 -7.93 13.39
CA ILE A 87 5.17 -7.50 13.43
C ILE A 87 4.20 -8.63 13.82
N GLU A 88 4.56 -9.89 13.58
CA GLU A 88 3.75 -11.05 13.99
C GLU A 88 3.52 -11.10 15.51
N ASP A 89 4.43 -10.54 16.30
CA ASP A 89 4.30 -10.46 17.76
C ASP A 89 3.58 -9.17 18.20
N LYS A 90 2.41 -9.34 18.82
CA LYS A 90 1.57 -8.26 19.34
C LYS A 90 2.26 -7.43 20.44
N SER A 91 3.23 -8.00 21.17
CA SER A 91 3.96 -7.28 22.22
C SER A 91 4.79 -6.11 21.65
N THR A 92 5.19 -6.21 20.39
CA THR A 92 6.10 -5.28 19.73
C THR A 92 5.40 -4.09 19.05
N VAL A 93 4.06 -4.07 19.04
CA VAL A 93 3.26 -3.06 18.32
C VAL A 93 3.68 -1.63 18.63
N ARG A 94 4.02 -1.35 19.90
CA ARG A 94 4.44 0.00 20.33
C ARG A 94 5.75 0.44 19.66
N ALA A 95 6.65 -0.49 19.36
CA ALA A 95 7.94 -0.23 18.76
C ALA A 95 7.84 0.11 17.27
N TRP A 96 6.97 -0.57 16.51
CA TRP A 96 6.93 -0.44 15.05
C TRP A 96 5.75 0.37 14.51
N ARG A 97 4.62 0.49 15.23
CA ARG A 97 3.40 1.14 14.69
C ARG A 97 3.66 2.54 14.15
N LYS A 98 4.27 3.42 14.95
CA LYS A 98 4.53 4.82 14.56
C LYS A 98 5.57 4.92 13.45
N PRO A 99 6.75 4.27 13.54
CA PRO A 99 7.74 4.31 12.46
C PRO A 99 7.21 3.76 11.13
N VAL A 100 6.48 2.64 11.14
CA VAL A 100 5.90 2.05 9.92
C VAL A 100 4.82 2.94 9.32
N SER A 101 3.96 3.54 10.16
CA SER A 101 2.95 4.51 9.69
C SER A 101 3.59 5.73 9.03
N ARG A 102 4.68 6.26 9.62
CA ARG A 102 5.47 7.35 9.03
C ARG A 102 6.06 6.97 7.68
N LEU A 103 6.64 5.76 7.58
CA LEU A 103 7.20 5.27 6.33
C LEU A 103 6.12 5.14 5.25
N PHE A 104 4.94 4.61 5.60
CA PHE A 104 3.80 4.52 4.68
C PHE A 104 3.35 5.90 4.19
N GLY A 105 3.40 6.91 5.06
CA GLY A 105 3.11 8.32 4.74
C GLY A 105 4.18 9.03 3.90
N ALA A 106 5.38 8.48 3.74
CA ALA A 106 6.44 9.12 2.98
C ALA A 106 6.09 9.23 1.48
N SER A 107 6.45 10.35 0.83
CA SER A 107 6.21 10.57 -0.61
C SER A 107 6.85 9.50 -1.50
N ARG A 108 7.98 8.96 -1.04
CA ARG A 108 8.80 7.97 -1.75
C ARG A 108 8.40 6.52 -1.51
N PHE A 109 7.36 6.28 -0.70
CA PHE A 109 6.93 4.92 -0.34
C PHE A 109 6.72 4.03 -1.58
N PHE A 110 6.12 4.57 -2.65
CA PHE A 110 5.85 3.79 -3.86
C PHE A 110 7.02 3.72 -4.87
N GLU A 111 8.21 4.26 -4.55
CA GLU A 111 9.43 4.07 -5.35
C GLU A 111 10.08 2.69 -5.13
N MET A 112 9.50 1.88 -4.23
CA MET A 112 9.99 0.56 -3.88
C MET A 112 9.80 -0.47 -5.00
N SER A 113 10.71 -1.44 -5.07
CA SER A 113 10.64 -2.50 -6.09
C SER A 113 9.40 -3.40 -5.92
N GLY A 114 8.69 -3.69 -7.02
CA GLY A 114 7.48 -4.51 -7.03
C GLY A 114 7.63 -5.91 -6.43
N GLY A 115 8.84 -6.48 -6.38
CA GLY A 115 9.10 -7.75 -5.70
C GLY A 115 8.92 -7.73 -4.17
N MET A 116 8.74 -6.55 -3.57
CA MET A 116 8.47 -6.35 -2.15
C MET A 116 6.99 -6.11 -1.84
N LEU A 117 6.14 -5.98 -2.87
CA LEU A 117 4.74 -5.58 -2.74
C LEU A 117 3.94 -6.53 -1.84
N GLN A 118 4.15 -7.84 -1.96
CA GLN A 118 3.50 -8.86 -1.12
C GLN A 118 3.91 -8.78 0.35
N LEU A 119 5.17 -8.45 0.62
CA LEU A 119 5.65 -8.28 2.00
C LEU A 119 5.08 -7.00 2.61
N TRP A 120 5.05 -5.91 1.83
CA TRP A 120 4.42 -4.66 2.25
C TRP A 120 2.92 -4.80 2.52
N ALA A 121 2.22 -5.59 1.70
CA ALA A 121 0.81 -5.90 1.95
C ALA A 121 0.61 -6.53 3.33
N ARG A 122 1.49 -7.45 3.76
CA ARG A 122 1.42 -8.04 5.11
C ARG A 122 1.63 -6.98 6.20
N VAL A 123 2.62 -6.12 6.04
CA VAL A 123 2.93 -5.05 7.00
C VAL A 123 1.77 -4.06 7.13
N ILE A 124 1.22 -3.59 6.01
CA ILE A 124 0.09 -2.65 6.01
C ILE A 124 -1.19 -3.30 6.50
N ASN A 125 -1.44 -4.57 6.17
CA ASN A 125 -2.57 -5.31 6.74
C ASN A 125 -2.46 -5.38 8.27
N ALA A 126 -1.28 -5.75 8.80
CA ALA A 126 -1.03 -5.77 10.23
C ALA A 126 -1.21 -4.39 10.89
N LEU A 127 -0.72 -3.31 10.26
CA LEU A 127 -0.96 -1.95 10.72
C LEU A 127 -2.46 -1.60 10.77
N SER A 128 -3.20 -1.96 9.71
CA SER A 128 -4.64 -1.69 9.63
C SER A 128 -5.46 -2.51 10.62
N SER A 129 -4.99 -3.71 10.99
CA SER A 129 -5.64 -4.59 11.96
C SER A 129 -5.59 -4.08 13.42
N LEU A 130 -4.79 -3.04 13.69
CA LEU A 130 -4.74 -2.37 14.99
C LEU A 130 -5.95 -1.48 15.25
N GLU A 131 -6.76 -1.20 14.23
CA GLU A 131 -7.96 -0.37 14.29
C GLU A 131 -9.14 -1.08 13.60
N THR A 132 -10.34 -0.54 13.71
CA THR A 132 -11.45 -1.03 12.88
C THR A 132 -11.19 -0.70 11.41
N PRO A 133 -11.69 -1.50 10.44
CA PRO A 133 -11.48 -1.22 9.01
C PRO A 133 -11.92 0.20 8.61
N LYS A 134 -13.03 0.69 9.19
CA LYS A 134 -13.50 2.06 9.00
C LYS A 134 -12.58 3.10 9.65
N GLY A 135 -12.06 2.81 10.85
CA GLY A 135 -11.07 3.63 11.53
C GLY A 135 -9.79 3.79 10.72
N ALA A 136 -9.25 2.70 10.19
CA ALA A 136 -8.03 2.72 9.37
C ALA A 136 -8.19 3.57 8.10
N VAL A 137 -9.34 3.46 7.41
CA VAL A 137 -9.65 4.31 6.25
C VAL A 137 -9.81 5.77 6.66
N ALA A 138 -10.55 6.04 7.74
CA ALA A 138 -10.74 7.40 8.24
C ALA A 138 -9.41 8.05 8.64
N ALA A 139 -8.56 7.34 9.38
CA ALA A 139 -7.25 7.80 9.81
C ALA A 139 -6.37 8.17 8.59
N LEU A 140 -6.34 7.32 7.57
CA LEU A 140 -5.61 7.58 6.32
C LEU A 140 -6.12 8.84 5.62
N LEU A 141 -7.44 8.99 5.48
CA LEU A 141 -8.05 10.12 4.78
C LEU A 141 -7.96 11.43 5.59
N SER A 142 -7.90 11.34 6.92
CA SER A 142 -7.77 12.47 7.83
C SER A 142 -6.34 12.92 8.07
N GLY A 143 -5.33 12.25 7.50
CA GLY A 143 -3.91 12.54 7.72
C GLY A 143 -3.56 14.00 7.40
N ARG A 144 -3.54 14.84 8.44
CA ARG A 144 -3.42 16.31 8.43
C ARG A 144 -2.00 16.85 8.24
N ASP A 145 -1.06 16.08 7.70
CA ASP A 145 0.29 16.60 7.45
C ASP A 145 0.37 17.46 6.18
N ALA A 146 -0.70 17.52 5.38
CA ALA A 146 -0.73 18.29 4.14
C ALA A 146 -1.28 19.73 4.28
N GLU A 147 -2.21 19.99 5.22
CA GLU A 147 -3.00 21.23 5.15
C GLU A 147 -2.25 22.49 5.62
N ALA A 148 -1.33 22.38 6.59
CA ALA A 148 -0.58 23.55 7.08
C ALA A 148 0.56 24.00 6.15
N LEU A 149 1.04 23.12 5.27
CA LEU A 149 2.10 23.41 4.29
C LEU A 149 1.55 23.64 2.86
N SER A 150 0.28 23.34 2.61
CA SER A 150 -0.35 23.45 1.28
C SER A 150 -0.66 24.89 0.85
N LEU A 151 -0.68 25.87 1.77
CA LEU A 151 -1.01 27.26 1.42
C LEU A 151 0.03 27.92 0.49
N PHE A 152 1.24 27.36 0.40
CA PHE A 152 2.31 27.80 -0.50
C PHE A 152 2.70 26.73 -1.52
N ALA A 153 2.01 25.59 -1.55
CA ALA A 153 2.31 24.52 -2.48
C ALA A 153 1.71 24.85 -3.86
N GLY A 154 2.49 24.68 -4.93
CA GLY A 154 1.97 24.87 -6.29
C GLY A 154 0.89 23.82 -6.62
N LYS A 155 -0.01 24.13 -7.57
CA LYS A 155 -1.09 23.24 -8.04
C LYS A 155 -0.62 21.83 -8.40
N GLN A 156 0.62 21.69 -8.88
CA GLN A 156 1.21 20.38 -9.18
C GLN A 156 1.49 19.58 -7.90
N ALA A 157 2.05 20.21 -6.87
CA ALA A 157 2.33 19.56 -5.59
C ALA A 157 1.03 19.08 -4.93
N GLU A 158 -0.03 19.89 -4.96
CA GLU A 158 -1.36 19.49 -4.49
C GLU A 158 -1.90 18.27 -5.24
N ALA A 159 -1.86 18.28 -6.57
CA ALA A 159 -2.31 17.15 -7.40
C ALA A 159 -1.51 15.88 -7.09
N THR A 160 -0.18 15.98 -6.95
CA THR A 160 0.66 14.82 -6.59
C THR A 160 0.36 14.30 -5.18
N SER A 161 0.09 15.17 -4.20
CA SER A 161 -0.29 14.78 -2.85
C SER A 161 -1.64 14.06 -2.84
N ALA A 162 -2.63 14.59 -3.56
CA ALA A 162 -3.94 13.97 -3.72
C ALA A 162 -3.85 12.59 -4.41
N ALA A 163 -3.05 12.48 -5.47
CA ALA A 163 -2.77 11.24 -6.16
C ALA A 163 -2.10 10.20 -5.24
N LEU A 164 -1.09 10.60 -4.47
CA LEU A 164 -0.41 9.72 -3.50
C LEU A 164 -1.36 9.25 -2.40
N LEU A 165 -2.29 10.09 -1.93
CA LEU A 165 -3.30 9.68 -0.96
C LEU A 165 -4.23 8.59 -1.52
N LEU A 166 -4.70 8.75 -2.77
CA LEU A 166 -5.49 7.72 -3.46
C LEU A 166 -4.71 6.43 -3.68
N LYS A 167 -3.42 6.54 -3.99
CA LYS A 167 -2.54 5.38 -4.13
C LYS A 167 -2.36 4.62 -2.81
N ARG A 168 -2.23 5.34 -1.68
CA ARG A 168 -2.22 4.74 -0.34
C ARG A 168 -3.55 4.06 -0.01
N LEU A 169 -4.66 4.70 -0.33
CA LEU A 169 -5.99 4.11 -0.15
C LEU A 169 -6.11 2.80 -0.95
N SER A 170 -5.71 2.83 -2.21
CA SER A 170 -5.66 1.64 -3.08
C SER A 170 -4.80 0.53 -2.48
N PHE A 171 -3.63 0.88 -1.94
CA PHE A 171 -2.74 -0.10 -1.31
C PHE A 171 -3.30 -0.69 -0.01
N LEU A 172 -3.97 0.13 0.81
CA LEU A 172 -4.67 -0.32 2.02
C LEU A 172 -5.76 -1.34 1.66
N LEU A 173 -6.60 -1.01 0.68
CA LEU A 173 -7.66 -1.90 0.18
C LEU A 173 -7.10 -3.22 -0.38
N TYR A 174 -5.99 -3.13 -1.12
CA TYR A 174 -5.30 -4.29 -1.65
C TYR A 174 -4.74 -5.21 -0.54
N ALA A 175 -4.14 -4.61 0.50
CA ALA A 175 -3.49 -5.32 1.60
C ALA A 175 -4.45 -6.07 2.52
N GLY A 176 -5.65 -5.53 2.75
CA GLY A 176 -6.69 -6.20 3.54
C GLY A 176 -7.30 -7.42 2.84
N GLU A 177 -8.15 -8.16 3.54
CA GLU A 177 -8.93 -9.30 3.05
C GLU A 177 -10.10 -8.89 2.14
N ARG A 178 -10.71 -9.87 1.45
CA ARG A 178 -11.83 -9.60 0.55
C ARG A 178 -13.00 -9.07 1.39
N ASP A 179 -13.65 -8.02 0.91
CA ASP A 179 -14.78 -7.36 1.60
C ASP A 179 -14.45 -6.71 2.98
N GLN A 180 -13.18 -6.68 3.42
CA GLN A 180 -12.80 -6.15 4.75
C GLN A 180 -13.26 -4.70 4.98
N TYR A 181 -13.25 -3.88 3.92
CA TYR A 181 -13.53 -2.43 4.02
C TYR A 181 -14.95 -2.03 3.57
N VAL A 182 -15.87 -2.98 3.40
CA VAL A 182 -17.26 -2.69 2.97
C VAL A 182 -17.95 -1.67 3.90
N GLY A 183 -17.70 -1.74 5.22
CA GLY A 183 -18.25 -0.77 6.19
C GLY A 183 -17.72 0.66 6.06
N ALA A 184 -16.65 0.88 5.29
CA ALA A 184 -16.09 2.20 4.94
C ALA A 184 -16.35 2.59 3.48
N LEU A 185 -16.88 1.67 2.68
CA LEU A 185 -17.06 1.83 1.23
C LEU A 185 -18.02 2.98 0.92
N GLN A 186 -19.19 2.91 1.53
CA GLN A 186 -20.18 3.99 1.50
C GLN A 186 -19.79 5.06 2.54
N GLY A 187 -19.77 6.33 2.11
CA GLY A 187 -19.51 7.49 2.96
C GLY A 187 -18.05 7.89 3.13
N LEU A 188 -17.05 7.00 3.02
CA LEU A 188 -15.64 7.41 3.06
C LEU A 188 -14.95 7.21 1.71
N ILE A 189 -14.94 5.98 1.22
CA ILE A 189 -14.21 5.65 -0.01
C ILE A 189 -14.88 6.29 -1.22
N PHE A 190 -16.19 6.09 -1.41
CA PHE A 190 -16.91 6.70 -2.55
C PHE A 190 -16.90 8.23 -2.51
N GLU A 191 -17.08 8.85 -1.35
CA GLU A 191 -16.98 10.31 -1.22
C GLU A 191 -15.59 10.81 -1.60
N LYS A 192 -14.54 10.10 -1.19
CA LYS A 192 -13.17 10.43 -1.58
C LYS A 192 -12.97 10.31 -3.10
N LEU A 193 -13.46 9.25 -3.74
CA LEU A 193 -13.32 9.08 -5.20
C LEU A 193 -14.06 10.19 -5.95
N VAL A 194 -15.32 10.47 -5.58
CA VAL A 194 -16.14 11.50 -6.22
C VAL A 194 -15.54 12.90 -6.02
N SER A 195 -15.06 13.22 -4.81
CA SER A 195 -14.39 14.51 -4.58
C SER A 195 -13.08 14.64 -5.35
N SER A 196 -12.31 13.55 -5.49
CA SER A 196 -11.09 13.53 -6.30
C SER A 196 -11.35 13.68 -7.79
N LEU A 197 -12.46 13.18 -8.33
CA LEU A 197 -12.85 13.39 -9.74
C LEU A 197 -13.26 14.83 -10.04
N LYS A 198 -13.83 15.53 -9.04
CA LYS A 198 -14.17 16.96 -9.14
C LYS A 198 -12.95 17.89 -9.08
N TYR A 199 -11.75 17.35 -8.84
CA TYR A 199 -10.52 18.13 -8.80
C TYR A 199 -10.25 18.74 -10.18
N SER A 200 -10.44 20.06 -10.29
CA SER A 200 -10.29 20.81 -11.54
C SER A 200 -9.00 21.62 -11.53
N SER A 201 -7.99 21.11 -12.22
CA SER A 201 -6.64 21.71 -12.35
C SER A 201 -5.99 21.17 -13.63
N THR A 202 -4.98 21.86 -14.16
CA THR A 202 -4.17 21.37 -15.29
C THR A 202 -3.56 19.99 -15.03
N TYR A 203 -3.37 19.64 -13.74
CA TYR A 203 -2.80 18.38 -13.29
C TYR A 203 -3.85 17.34 -12.84
N ALA A 204 -5.13 17.56 -13.16
CA ALA A 204 -6.23 16.68 -12.75
C ALA A 204 -6.07 15.24 -13.27
N HIS A 205 -5.45 15.06 -14.44
CA HIS A 205 -5.20 13.74 -15.03
C HIS A 205 -4.41 12.79 -14.10
N VAL A 206 -3.49 13.33 -13.28
CA VAL A 206 -2.70 12.53 -12.32
C VAL A 206 -3.60 11.97 -11.22
N VAL A 207 -4.53 12.80 -10.72
CA VAL A 207 -5.50 12.39 -9.69
C VAL A 207 -6.52 11.41 -10.26
N GLN A 208 -7.04 11.69 -11.46
CA GLN A 208 -8.00 10.84 -12.15
C GLN A 208 -7.42 9.44 -12.43
N ALA A 209 -6.16 9.34 -12.84
CA ALA A 209 -5.52 8.05 -13.06
C ALA A 209 -5.47 7.19 -11.77
N GLU A 210 -5.17 7.80 -10.62
CA GLU A 210 -5.18 7.10 -9.33
C GLU A 210 -6.60 6.78 -8.83
N VAL A 211 -7.63 7.57 -9.21
CA VAL A 211 -9.02 7.18 -9.00
C VAL A 211 -9.33 5.90 -9.76
N LEU A 212 -9.03 5.83 -11.06
CA LEU A 212 -9.28 4.63 -11.87
C LEU A 212 -8.50 3.41 -11.34
N PHE A 213 -7.27 3.62 -10.87
CA PHE A 213 -6.49 2.57 -10.20
C PHE A 213 -7.18 2.08 -8.91
N CYS A 214 -7.71 2.99 -8.09
CA CYS A 214 -8.45 2.62 -6.87
C CYS A 214 -9.74 1.84 -7.21
N VAL A 215 -10.49 2.26 -8.23
CA VAL A 215 -11.67 1.55 -8.72
C VAL A 215 -11.29 0.13 -9.16
N ARG A 216 -10.16 -0.02 -9.85
CA ARG A 216 -9.63 -1.32 -10.27
C ARG A 216 -9.34 -2.24 -9.08
N VAL A 217 -8.71 -1.71 -8.02
CA VAL A 217 -8.48 -2.48 -6.79
C VAL A 217 -9.81 -2.87 -6.13
N LEU A 218 -10.79 -1.97 -6.07
CA LEU A 218 -12.12 -2.27 -5.53
C LEU A 218 -12.80 -3.41 -6.29
N ALA A 219 -12.75 -3.41 -7.63
CA ALA A 219 -13.32 -4.48 -8.45
C ALA A 219 -12.74 -5.87 -8.13
N ILE A 220 -11.46 -5.93 -7.72
CA ILE A 220 -10.77 -7.18 -7.35
C ILE A 220 -11.04 -7.57 -5.89
N ARG A 221 -11.07 -6.59 -4.97
CA ARG A 221 -11.11 -6.81 -3.52
C ARG A 221 -12.51 -6.81 -2.90
N VAL A 222 -13.51 -6.29 -3.60
CA VAL A 222 -14.88 -6.16 -3.10
C VAL A 222 -15.81 -7.00 -3.97
N SER A 223 -16.72 -7.70 -3.31
CA SER A 223 -17.73 -8.50 -3.97
C SER A 223 -18.71 -7.63 -4.76
N PRO A 224 -19.14 -8.06 -5.97
CA PRO A 224 -19.89 -7.22 -6.91
C PRO A 224 -21.16 -6.58 -6.31
N ARG A 225 -21.87 -7.30 -5.44
CA ARG A 225 -23.06 -6.82 -4.71
C ARG A 225 -22.87 -5.51 -3.95
N HIS A 226 -21.65 -5.15 -3.57
CA HIS A 226 -21.36 -3.90 -2.85
C HIS A 226 -20.93 -2.76 -3.79
N LEU A 227 -20.71 -3.04 -5.07
CA LEU A 227 -20.14 -2.10 -6.04
C LEU A 227 -21.18 -1.40 -6.92
N HIS A 228 -22.47 -1.66 -6.75
CA HIS A 228 -23.50 -1.08 -7.63
C HIS A 228 -23.46 0.46 -7.71
N ALA A 229 -23.20 1.13 -6.59
CA ALA A 229 -23.07 2.59 -6.53
C ALA A 229 -21.78 3.14 -7.20
N LEU A 230 -20.80 2.28 -7.49
CA LEU A 230 -19.55 2.65 -8.15
C LEU A 230 -19.73 2.74 -9.68
N TRP A 231 -20.69 2.03 -10.26
CA TRP A 231 -20.84 1.92 -11.71
C TRP A 231 -21.14 3.24 -12.41
N PRO A 232 -22.05 4.10 -11.94
CA PRO A 232 -22.28 5.40 -12.58
C PRO A 232 -21.01 6.25 -12.66
N ILE A 233 -20.16 6.18 -11.61
CA ILE A 233 -18.91 6.93 -11.52
C ILE A 233 -17.90 6.37 -12.53
N ALA A 234 -17.68 5.06 -12.52
CA ALA A 234 -16.73 4.40 -13.42
C ALA A 234 -17.13 4.58 -14.90
N LEU A 235 -18.41 4.39 -15.23
CA LEU A 235 -18.91 4.51 -16.60
C LEU A 235 -18.86 5.94 -17.11
N ALA A 236 -19.20 6.93 -16.29
CA ALA A 236 -19.12 8.33 -16.70
C ALA A 236 -17.69 8.74 -17.05
N GLU A 237 -16.72 8.33 -16.23
CA GLU A 237 -15.31 8.64 -16.49
C GLU A 237 -14.74 7.88 -17.69
N LEU A 238 -15.05 6.58 -17.84
CA LEU A 238 -14.61 5.81 -19.00
C LEU A 238 -15.16 6.41 -20.31
N LYS A 239 -16.45 6.75 -20.35
CA LYS A 239 -17.06 7.40 -21.51
C LYS A 239 -16.41 8.75 -21.82
N ARG A 240 -16.21 9.58 -20.79
CA ARG A 240 -15.54 10.89 -20.95
C ARG A 240 -14.14 10.73 -21.53
N ILE A 241 -13.38 9.73 -21.06
CA ILE A 241 -12.01 9.50 -21.51
C ILE A 241 -11.98 8.95 -22.94
N PHE A 242 -12.84 7.99 -23.27
CA PHE A 242 -12.85 7.38 -24.60
C PHE A 242 -13.56 8.22 -25.67
N ALA A 243 -14.32 9.26 -25.30
CA ALA A 243 -14.94 10.15 -26.27
C ALA A 243 -13.92 11.00 -27.05
N GLN A 244 -12.82 11.38 -26.40
CA GLN A 244 -11.77 12.24 -26.99
C GLN A 244 -10.37 11.77 -26.56
N PRO A 245 -9.94 10.55 -26.97
CA PRO A 245 -8.69 9.96 -26.49
C PRO A 245 -7.46 10.77 -26.92
N ASP A 246 -7.52 11.45 -28.07
CA ASP A 246 -6.42 12.24 -28.63
C ASP A 246 -6.15 13.53 -27.84
N GLU A 247 -7.15 14.04 -27.12
CA GLU A 247 -7.04 15.26 -26.30
C GLU A 247 -6.60 14.95 -24.86
N ILE A 248 -6.50 13.67 -24.49
CA ILE A 248 -6.24 13.22 -23.13
C ILE A 248 -4.82 12.68 -23.00
N LEU A 249 -4.21 12.86 -21.83
CA LEU A 249 -2.89 12.31 -21.58
C LEU A 249 -2.87 10.77 -21.77
N PRO A 250 -1.88 10.22 -22.49
CA PRO A 250 -1.80 8.77 -22.76
C PRO A 250 -1.80 7.91 -21.49
N SER A 251 -1.24 8.41 -20.39
CA SER A 251 -1.22 7.72 -19.09
C SER A 251 -2.63 7.53 -18.50
N LEU A 252 -3.53 8.50 -18.69
CA LEU A 252 -4.91 8.40 -18.23
C LEU A 252 -5.73 7.46 -19.13
N VAL A 253 -5.51 7.52 -20.44
CA VAL A 253 -6.13 6.58 -21.40
C VAL A 253 -5.72 5.14 -21.07
N LEU A 254 -4.44 4.90 -20.79
CA LEU A 254 -3.96 3.58 -20.35
C LEU A 254 -4.62 3.14 -19.04
N ALA A 255 -4.77 4.03 -18.06
CA ALA A 255 -5.47 3.71 -16.81
C ALA A 255 -6.93 3.33 -17.05
N ALA A 256 -7.62 4.00 -17.98
CA ALA A 256 -8.98 3.68 -18.39
C ALA A 256 -9.07 2.30 -19.05
N PHE A 257 -8.15 1.97 -19.96
CA PHE A 257 -8.11 0.64 -20.56
C PHE A 257 -7.83 -0.46 -19.54
N LEU A 258 -6.89 -0.24 -18.61
CA LEU A 258 -6.60 -1.20 -17.54
C LEU A 258 -7.80 -1.42 -16.61
N LEU A 259 -8.59 -0.37 -16.36
CA LEU A 259 -9.83 -0.51 -15.61
C LEU A 259 -10.85 -1.32 -16.43
N LEU A 260 -11.09 -0.97 -17.69
CA LEU A 260 -12.02 -1.66 -18.57
C LEU A 260 -11.70 -3.15 -18.67
N ASP A 261 -10.45 -3.50 -18.93
CA ASP A 261 -9.95 -4.90 -18.97
C ASP A 261 -10.23 -5.65 -17.66
N THR A 262 -10.01 -5.00 -16.52
CA THR A 262 -10.29 -5.60 -15.20
C THR A 262 -11.79 -5.79 -14.98
N LEU A 263 -12.63 -4.83 -15.37
CA LEU A 263 -14.09 -4.94 -15.22
C LEU A 263 -14.63 -6.06 -16.10
N LEU A 264 -14.17 -6.18 -17.35
CA LEU A 264 -14.56 -7.26 -18.26
C LEU A 264 -14.09 -8.64 -17.77
N THR A 265 -12.90 -8.71 -17.17
CA THR A 265 -12.32 -9.99 -16.70
C THR A 265 -12.93 -10.45 -15.37
N PHE A 266 -13.11 -9.56 -14.41
CA PHE A 266 -13.50 -9.92 -13.04
C PHE A 266 -15.00 -9.76 -12.75
N LEU A 267 -15.73 -8.98 -13.55
CA LEU A 267 -17.13 -8.63 -13.31
C LEU A 267 -18.00 -8.70 -14.59
N PRO A 268 -17.94 -9.81 -15.37
CA PRO A 268 -18.61 -9.90 -16.66
C PRO A 268 -20.13 -9.78 -16.56
N ASP A 269 -20.76 -10.36 -15.54
CA ASP A 269 -22.23 -10.39 -15.41
C ASP A 269 -22.81 -9.02 -15.03
N GLU A 270 -22.11 -8.29 -14.17
CA GLU A 270 -22.54 -6.98 -13.66
C GLU A 270 -22.19 -5.86 -14.65
N PHE A 271 -21.02 -5.94 -15.29
CA PHE A 271 -20.57 -4.94 -16.25
C PHE A 271 -21.07 -5.21 -17.67
N GLY A 272 -21.47 -6.45 -18.00
CA GLY A 272 -21.90 -6.89 -19.32
C GLY A 272 -23.04 -6.06 -19.91
N PHE A 273 -23.99 -5.60 -19.06
CA PHE A 273 -25.05 -4.69 -19.50
C PHE A 273 -24.54 -3.29 -19.90
N SER A 274 -23.30 -2.92 -19.61
CA SER A 274 -22.71 -1.65 -20.03
C SER A 274 -21.53 -1.80 -20.99
N ALA A 275 -21.04 -3.03 -21.18
CA ALA A 275 -19.87 -3.36 -21.97
C ALA A 275 -20.03 -3.06 -23.48
N TRP A 276 -21.23 -3.23 -24.04
CA TRP A 276 -21.56 -2.92 -25.44
C TRP A 276 -21.31 -1.47 -25.85
N MET A 277 -21.18 -0.54 -24.89
CA MET A 277 -20.86 0.85 -25.19
C MET A 277 -19.37 1.09 -25.53
N PHE A 278 -18.52 0.06 -25.36
CA PHE A 278 -17.07 0.17 -25.52
C PHE A 278 -16.49 -0.85 -26.52
N VAL A 279 -17.34 -1.61 -27.20
CA VAL A 279 -17.02 -2.55 -28.30
C VAL A 279 -17.46 -1.92 -29.60
#